data_AF-A0A1A2SG20-F1
#
_entry.id   AF-A0A1A2SG20-F1
#
_cell.length_a   1.000
_cell.length_b   1.000
_cell.length_c   1.000
_cell.angle_alpha   90.00
_cell.angle_beta   90.00
_cell.angle_gamma   90.00
#
_symmetry.space_group_name_H-M   'P 1'
#
loop_
_entity.id
_entity.type
_entity.pdbx_description
1 polymer ?
#
loop_
_entity_poly.entity_id
_entity_poly.type
_entity_poly.pdbx_seq_one_letter_code
_entity_poly.pdbx_strand_id
1 'polypeptide(L)'
;MDKLPMRVILATMLVAGSFAVALIIVVPAHAEPETCPGLCDRIPNTAWIDQHAVPLDGMYHWPALAGQAVQTTGSAPGPRFRFEELCAAPAPPQDPRDSAVAARATVQHPDGQWQLQAQVLHWRGETSHGGAIATTAFNSAVAALRACQQRAPQQSPSLTTDESNRMAAVISGPVVMRTYLFAHPASSTISEVTLWSTAPPQTAWPAMADDPVLNAMSAPLCEAYIASCP
;
A
#
# COMPACT_ATOMS: atom_id res chain seq x y z
N MET A 1 47.27 -15.69 59.73
CA MET A 1 46.72 -16.65 60.72
C MET A 1 45.24 -16.77 60.39
N ASP A 2 44.68 -17.87 59.92
CA ASP A 2 45.01 -19.28 60.16
C ASP A 2 44.70 -20.22 58.97
N LYS A 3 45.04 -21.49 59.18
CA LYS A 3 45.46 -22.59 58.27
C LYS A 3 44.33 -23.29 57.46
N LEU A 4 44.72 -23.85 56.30
CA LEU A 4 44.00 -24.86 55.50
C LEU A 4 43.71 -26.18 56.29
N PRO A 5 42.69 -26.99 55.89
CA PRO A 5 43.01 -28.16 55.04
C PRO A 5 41.95 -28.54 53.96
N MET A 6 42.51 -29.01 52.85
CA MET A 6 41.99 -29.88 51.79
C MET A 6 41.01 -30.98 52.22
N ARG A 7 39.95 -31.24 51.43
CA ARG A 7 39.51 -32.59 51.04
C ARG A 7 38.55 -32.58 49.84
N VAL A 8 39.00 -33.26 48.80
CA VAL A 8 38.34 -33.61 47.54
C VAL A 8 37.13 -34.50 47.80
N ILE A 9 35.94 -34.13 47.30
CA ILE A 9 34.92 -35.10 46.87
C ILE A 9 34.35 -34.63 45.53
N LEU A 10 34.61 -35.48 44.54
CA LEU A 10 34.19 -35.43 43.16
C LEU A 10 32.67 -35.68 43.08
N ALA A 11 31.91 -34.81 42.42
CA ALA A 11 30.54 -35.10 41.99
C ALA A 11 30.33 -34.52 40.59
N THR A 12 30.84 -35.23 39.59
CA THR A 12 30.49 -35.05 38.19
C THR A 12 29.02 -35.42 37.99
N MET A 13 28.11 -34.45 38.03
CA MET A 13 26.81 -34.58 37.39
C MET A 13 26.94 -34.10 35.94
N LEU A 14 26.95 -35.06 35.01
CA LEU A 14 26.67 -34.77 33.60
C LEU A 14 25.22 -34.28 33.50
N VAL A 15 25.04 -32.97 33.37
CA VAL A 15 23.80 -32.42 32.80
C VAL A 15 24.02 -32.38 31.30
N ALA A 16 23.67 -33.48 30.63
CA ALA A 16 23.43 -33.47 29.19
C ALA A 16 22.11 -32.72 28.94
N GLY A 17 22.17 -31.40 29.05
CA GLY A 17 21.07 -30.51 28.69
C GLY A 17 21.08 -30.33 27.18
N SER A 18 20.30 -31.15 26.49
CA SER A 18 20.00 -31.01 25.07
C SER A 18 19.38 -29.64 24.80
N PHE A 19 20.20 -28.65 24.45
CA PHE A 19 19.73 -27.35 24.00
C PHE A 19 19.23 -27.50 22.55
N ALA A 20 18.01 -28.02 22.41
CA ALA A 20 17.30 -28.01 21.14
C ALA A 20 16.91 -26.56 20.84
N VAL A 21 17.75 -25.87 20.05
CA VAL A 21 17.39 -24.58 19.46
C VAL A 21 16.28 -24.88 18.43
N ALA A 22 15.03 -24.70 18.86
CA ALA A 22 13.89 -24.73 17.95
C ALA A 22 14.00 -23.52 17.02
N LEU A 23 14.40 -23.77 15.78
CA LEU A 23 14.19 -22.83 14.67
C LEU A 23 12.69 -22.62 14.52
N ILE A 24 12.17 -21.51 15.05
CA ILE A 24 10.81 -21.06 14.77
C ILE A 24 10.82 -20.57 13.33
N ILE A 25 10.45 -21.45 12.41
CA ILE A 25 10.11 -21.07 11.04
C ILE A 25 8.73 -20.40 11.13
N VAL A 26 8.70 -19.07 11.14
CA VAL A 26 7.45 -18.32 10.96
C VAL A 26 7.06 -18.47 9.49
N VAL A 27 6.19 -19.43 9.20
CA VAL A 27 5.52 -19.51 7.90
C VAL A 27 4.54 -18.32 7.86
N PRO A 28 4.62 -17.40 6.88
CA PRO A 28 3.64 -16.35 6.74
C PRO A 28 2.29 -17.02 6.48
N ALA A 29 1.37 -16.93 7.45
CA ALA A 29 0.01 -17.40 7.28
C ALA A 29 -0.63 -16.55 6.18
N HIS A 30 -1.00 -17.19 5.07
CA HIS A 30 -1.90 -16.57 4.10
C HIS A 30 -3.22 -16.32 4.82
N ALA A 31 -3.57 -15.05 4.99
CA ALA A 31 -4.81 -14.68 5.65
C ALA A 31 -5.98 -15.09 4.74
N GLU A 32 -6.95 -15.81 5.30
CA GLU A 32 -8.11 -16.33 4.58
C GLU A 32 -8.90 -15.19 3.90
N PRO A 33 -9.59 -15.48 2.77
CA PRO A 33 -10.40 -14.48 2.09
C PRO A 33 -11.57 -14.02 2.99
N GLU A 34 -11.48 -12.81 3.53
CA GLU A 34 -12.59 -12.19 4.27
C GLU A 34 -13.44 -11.37 3.29
N THR A 35 -14.73 -11.73 3.14
CA THR A 35 -15.72 -10.93 2.42
C THR A 35 -16.52 -10.08 3.41
N CYS A 36 -16.65 -8.79 3.10
CA CYS A 36 -17.10 -7.78 4.04
C CYS A 36 -18.50 -7.25 3.71
N PRO A 37 -19.55 -7.55 4.50
CA PRO A 37 -20.85 -6.90 4.34
C PRO A 37 -20.79 -5.45 4.88
N GLY A 38 -20.64 -4.45 3.99
CA GLY A 38 -20.92 -3.00 4.16
C GLY A 38 -20.34 -2.21 5.36
N LEU A 39 -19.76 -2.89 6.35
CA LEU A 39 -19.44 -2.42 7.70
C LEU A 39 -18.06 -2.90 8.17
N CYS A 40 -17.23 -3.39 7.25
CA CYS A 40 -15.90 -3.82 7.65
C CYS A 40 -15.04 -2.65 8.12
N ASP A 41 -14.48 -2.80 9.31
CA ASP A 41 -13.54 -1.85 9.89
C ASP A 41 -12.09 -2.08 9.41
N ARG A 42 -11.92 -2.97 8.42
CA ARG A 42 -10.65 -3.39 7.86
C ARG A 42 -10.76 -3.56 6.35
N ILE A 43 -9.71 -3.21 5.63
CA ILE A 43 -9.56 -3.56 4.21
C ILE A 43 -9.27 -5.06 4.09
N PRO A 44 -10.09 -5.85 3.37
CA PRO A 44 -9.90 -7.29 3.23
C PRO A 44 -8.70 -7.63 2.33
N ASN A 45 -8.14 -8.83 2.50
CA ASN A 45 -6.96 -9.28 1.74
C ASN A 45 -7.22 -9.43 0.24
N THR A 46 -8.48 -9.63 -0.15
CA THR A 46 -8.92 -9.73 -1.54
C THR A 46 -9.04 -8.37 -2.22
N ALA A 47 -8.94 -7.23 -1.51
CA ALA A 47 -9.07 -5.90 -2.11
C ALA A 47 -7.79 -5.37 -2.79
N TRP A 48 -6.68 -6.11 -2.70
CA TRP A 48 -5.38 -5.68 -3.19
C TRP A 48 -5.14 -6.14 -4.62
N ILE A 49 -4.51 -5.30 -5.43
CA ILE A 49 -3.99 -5.71 -6.75
C ILE A 49 -3.05 -6.92 -6.58
N ASP A 50 -3.11 -7.85 -7.53
CA ASP A 50 -2.15 -8.95 -7.60
C ASP A 50 -0.72 -8.39 -7.74
N GLN A 51 0.21 -8.92 -6.94
CA GLN A 51 1.60 -8.46 -6.92
C GLN A 51 2.29 -8.57 -8.28
N HIS A 52 1.95 -9.58 -9.08
CA HIS A 52 2.49 -9.82 -10.42
C HIS A 52 1.91 -8.87 -11.47
N ALA A 53 0.77 -8.25 -11.18
CA ALA A 53 0.20 -7.19 -12.00
C ALA A 53 0.79 -5.80 -11.70
N VAL A 54 1.57 -5.67 -10.62
CA VAL A 54 2.31 -4.43 -10.33
C VAL A 54 3.49 -4.31 -11.30
N PRO A 55 3.68 -3.14 -11.96
CA PRO A 55 4.83 -2.94 -12.85
C PRO A 55 6.16 -3.28 -12.19
N LEU A 56 7.11 -3.78 -12.99
CA LEU A 56 8.45 -4.18 -12.57
C LEU A 56 8.53 -5.41 -11.65
N ASP A 57 7.44 -6.16 -11.46
CA ASP A 57 7.46 -7.37 -10.62
C ASP A 57 8.53 -8.39 -11.03
N GLY A 58 8.76 -8.59 -12.34
CA GLY A 58 9.80 -9.50 -12.82
C GLY A 58 11.23 -9.14 -12.41
N MET A 59 11.47 -7.91 -11.94
CA MET A 59 12.77 -7.44 -11.43
C MET A 59 12.79 -7.32 -9.90
N TYR A 60 11.70 -6.84 -9.31
CA TYR A 60 11.63 -6.51 -7.89
C TYR A 60 10.95 -7.57 -7.02
N HIS A 61 10.23 -8.52 -7.63
CA HIS A 61 9.48 -9.59 -6.96
C HIS A 61 8.66 -9.05 -5.80
N TRP A 62 7.65 -8.25 -6.11
CA TRP A 62 6.90 -7.54 -5.09
C TRP A 62 6.24 -8.54 -4.13
N PRO A 63 6.28 -8.29 -2.81
CA PRO A 63 5.60 -9.15 -1.85
C PRO A 63 4.09 -9.01 -1.97
N ALA A 64 3.38 -10.01 -1.44
CA ALA A 64 1.92 -9.98 -1.40
C ALA A 64 1.46 -8.78 -0.56
N LEU A 65 0.78 -7.83 -1.22
CA LEU A 65 0.49 -6.51 -0.64
C LEU A 65 -0.39 -6.60 0.60
N ALA A 66 -1.37 -7.50 0.61
CA ALA A 66 -2.20 -7.77 1.79
C ALA A 66 -1.36 -8.15 3.02
N GLY A 67 -0.30 -8.94 2.84
CA GLY A 67 0.60 -9.35 3.91
C GLY A 67 1.54 -8.24 4.40
N GLN A 68 1.68 -7.15 3.64
CA GLN A 68 2.46 -5.95 4.00
C GLN A 68 1.56 -4.79 4.48
N ALA A 69 0.24 -4.97 4.46
CA ALA A 69 -0.70 -3.90 4.69
C ALA A 69 -0.82 -3.54 6.18
N VAL A 70 -0.72 -2.24 6.47
CA VAL A 70 -1.00 -1.65 7.78
C VAL A 70 -2.32 -0.89 7.70
N GLN A 71 -3.20 -1.08 8.70
CA GLN A 71 -4.44 -0.31 8.80
C GLN A 71 -4.13 1.14 9.17
N THR A 72 -4.71 2.08 8.42
CA THR A 72 -4.55 3.53 8.60
C THR A 72 -5.87 4.23 8.91
N THR A 73 -6.95 3.47 9.12
CA THR A 73 -8.26 3.97 9.57
C THR A 73 -8.11 4.85 10.82
N GLY A 74 -8.61 6.08 10.77
CA GLY A 74 -8.60 7.01 11.90
C GLY A 74 -7.22 7.62 12.23
N SER A 75 -6.21 7.48 11.35
CA SER A 75 -4.92 8.17 11.54
C SER A 75 -5.09 9.69 11.45
N ALA A 76 -4.25 10.43 12.18
CA ALA A 76 -4.13 11.88 12.08
C ALA A 76 -2.69 12.27 11.68
N PRO A 77 -2.46 12.88 10.50
CA PRO A 77 -3.45 13.19 9.48
C PRO A 77 -4.06 11.94 8.81
N GLY A 78 -5.23 12.09 8.19
CA GLY A 78 -5.92 11.02 7.45
C GLY A 78 -5.13 10.52 6.24
N PRO A 79 -5.59 9.44 5.59
CA PRO A 79 -4.86 8.80 4.50
C PRO A 79 -4.70 9.71 3.29
N ARG A 80 -3.45 9.90 2.85
CA ARG A 80 -3.06 10.68 1.67
C ARG A 80 -2.51 9.78 0.56
N PHE A 81 -2.76 10.14 -0.69
CA PHE A 81 -2.13 9.49 -1.83
C PHE A 81 -0.67 9.92 -1.93
N ARG A 82 0.21 9.02 -2.39
CA ARG A 82 1.66 9.23 -2.39
C ARG A 82 2.06 10.42 -3.25
N PHE A 83 1.37 10.65 -4.37
CA PHE A 83 1.62 11.81 -5.21
C PHE A 83 1.22 13.14 -4.54
N GLU A 84 0.23 13.14 -3.65
CA GLU A 84 -0.14 14.34 -2.92
C GLU A 84 0.96 14.76 -1.94
N GLU A 85 1.61 13.79 -1.30
CA GLU A 85 2.77 14.02 -0.45
C GLU A 85 3.94 14.60 -1.28
N LEU A 86 4.24 14.01 -2.45
CA LEU A 86 5.28 14.52 -3.36
C LEU A 86 5.00 15.94 -3.85
N CYS A 87 3.73 16.24 -4.14
CA CYS A 87 3.28 17.53 -4.66
C CYS A 87 3.02 18.57 -3.56
N ALA A 88 3.32 18.26 -2.29
CA ALA A 88 3.04 19.09 -1.13
C ALA A 88 1.58 19.59 -1.12
N ALA A 89 0.63 18.74 -1.51
CA ALA A 89 -0.77 19.11 -1.58
C ALA A 89 -1.33 19.26 -0.16
N PRO A 90 -1.85 20.44 0.26
CA PRO A 90 -2.63 20.57 1.48
C PRO A 90 -3.74 19.52 1.57
N ALA A 91 -4.00 19.06 2.79
CA ALA A 91 -5.21 18.29 3.05
C ALA A 91 -6.42 19.22 2.88
N PRO A 92 -7.46 18.81 2.13
CA PRO A 92 -8.74 19.49 2.15
C PRO A 92 -9.26 19.67 3.58
N PRO A 93 -9.85 20.83 3.92
CA PRO A 93 -10.63 20.95 5.15
C PRO A 93 -11.76 19.91 5.15
N GLN A 94 -11.96 19.23 6.29
CA GLN A 94 -12.98 18.18 6.42
C GLN A 94 -12.83 17.10 5.33
N ASP A 95 -11.61 16.59 5.15
CA ASP A 95 -11.30 15.62 4.11
C ASP A 95 -12.20 14.37 4.29
N PRO A 96 -13.01 13.97 3.30
CA PRO A 96 -13.86 12.80 3.41
C PRO A 96 -13.07 11.51 3.72
N ARG A 97 -11.78 11.49 3.39
CA ARG A 97 -10.88 10.38 3.66
C ARG A 97 -10.61 10.18 5.16
N ASP A 98 -10.82 11.18 6.00
CA ASP A 98 -10.70 11.07 7.47
C ASP A 98 -11.72 10.07 8.06
N SER A 99 -12.82 9.83 7.35
CA SER A 99 -13.87 8.88 7.74
C SER A 99 -13.77 7.49 7.07
N ALA A 100 -12.81 7.31 6.16
CA ALA A 100 -12.63 6.08 5.41
C ALA A 100 -12.01 4.97 6.27
N VAL A 101 -12.42 3.73 6.00
CA VAL A 101 -11.62 2.55 6.31
C VAL A 101 -10.44 2.57 5.36
N ALA A 102 -9.22 2.49 5.88
CA ALA A 102 -8.04 2.60 5.03
C ALA A 102 -6.96 1.62 5.47
N ALA A 103 -6.23 1.12 4.48
CA ALA A 103 -5.01 0.36 4.69
C ALA A 103 -3.99 0.69 3.62
N ARG A 104 -2.71 0.57 3.97
CA ARG A 104 -1.58 0.88 3.10
C ARG A 104 -0.53 -0.21 3.21
N ALA A 105 -0.06 -0.69 2.07
CA ALA A 105 1.14 -1.50 1.93
C ALA A 105 2.27 -0.63 1.39
N THR A 106 3.48 -0.77 1.93
CA THR A 106 4.65 -0.01 1.46
C THR A 106 5.87 -0.91 1.45
N VAL A 107 6.57 -0.93 0.33
CA VAL A 107 7.82 -1.67 0.13
C VAL A 107 8.93 -0.66 -0.10
N GLN A 108 9.95 -0.71 0.76
CA GLN A 108 11.10 0.18 0.70
C GLN A 108 12.33 -0.57 0.18
N HIS A 109 13.02 0.04 -0.75
CA HIS A 109 14.29 -0.39 -1.34
C HIS A 109 15.35 0.71 -1.19
N PRO A 110 16.64 0.41 -1.39
CA PRO A 110 17.69 1.43 -1.40
C PRO A 110 17.46 2.57 -2.40
N ASP A 111 18.14 3.70 -2.21
CA ASP A 111 18.05 4.85 -3.11
C ASP A 111 18.38 4.49 -4.57
N GLY A 112 17.65 5.10 -5.50
CA GLY A 112 17.72 4.80 -6.94
C GLY A 112 16.98 3.53 -7.37
N GLN A 113 16.48 2.72 -6.43
CA GLN A 113 15.59 1.60 -6.74
C GLN A 113 14.13 2.04 -6.62
N TRP A 114 13.27 1.34 -7.37
CA TRP A 114 11.84 1.58 -7.31
C TRP A 114 11.28 1.14 -5.96
N GLN A 115 10.54 2.06 -5.36
CA GLN A 115 9.74 1.89 -4.17
C GLN A 115 8.30 1.60 -4.60
N LEU A 116 7.50 1.00 -3.72
CA LEU A 116 6.10 0.72 -3.98
C LEU A 116 5.23 1.14 -2.80
N GLN A 117 4.11 1.79 -3.10
CA GLN A 117 2.99 2.00 -2.18
C GLN A 117 1.72 1.51 -2.87
N ALA A 118 0.94 0.70 -2.18
CA ALA A 118 -0.43 0.44 -2.54
C ALA A 118 -1.33 0.86 -1.38
N GLN A 119 -2.50 1.40 -1.66
CA GLN A 119 -3.41 1.89 -0.63
C GLN A 119 -4.85 1.75 -1.08
N VAL A 120 -5.71 1.30 -0.18
CA VAL A 120 -7.14 1.13 -0.43
C VAL A 120 -7.92 1.91 0.61
N LEU A 121 -8.88 2.70 0.16
CA LEU A 121 -9.81 3.47 0.98
C LEU A 121 -11.23 3.00 0.69
N HIS A 122 -12.03 2.76 1.72
CA HIS A 122 -13.41 2.33 1.61
C HIS A 122 -14.32 3.15 2.52
N TRP A 123 -15.46 3.60 2.00
CA TRP A 123 -16.49 4.30 2.77
C TRP A 123 -17.64 3.36 3.10
N ARG A 124 -17.93 3.25 4.40
CA ARG A 124 -19.02 2.43 4.94
C ARG A 124 -20.39 2.97 4.51
N GLY A 125 -21.40 2.10 4.54
CA GLY A 125 -22.80 2.46 4.36
C GLY A 125 -23.32 2.26 2.93
N GLU A 126 -24.43 2.93 2.61
CA GLU A 126 -25.10 2.81 1.31
C GLU A 126 -24.17 3.23 0.17
N THR A 127 -24.03 2.38 -0.85
CA THR A 127 -23.07 2.57 -1.94
C THR A 127 -23.38 3.78 -2.82
N SER A 128 -24.63 4.24 -2.85
CA SER A 128 -25.00 5.50 -3.52
C SER A 128 -24.33 6.72 -2.86
N HIS A 129 -24.28 6.74 -1.52
CA HIS A 129 -23.64 7.81 -0.75
C HIS A 129 -22.12 7.63 -0.73
N GLY A 130 -21.64 6.43 -0.38
CA GLY A 130 -20.22 6.12 -0.34
C GLY A 130 -19.54 6.26 -1.72
N GLY A 131 -20.23 5.87 -2.79
CA GLY A 131 -19.76 6.02 -4.17
C GLY A 131 -19.63 7.48 -4.61
N ALA A 132 -20.54 8.36 -4.18
CA ALA A 132 -20.43 9.80 -4.41
C ALA A 132 -19.25 10.42 -3.65
N ILE A 133 -18.98 9.94 -2.42
CA ILE A 133 -17.81 10.35 -1.65
C ILE A 133 -16.51 9.89 -2.32
N ALA A 134 -16.43 8.63 -2.74
CA ALA A 134 -15.27 8.09 -3.45
C ALA A 134 -15.00 8.86 -4.75
N THR A 135 -16.05 9.17 -5.51
CA THR A 135 -15.93 9.96 -6.76
C THR A 135 -15.43 11.38 -6.46
N THR A 136 -15.95 12.03 -5.43
CA THR A 136 -15.48 13.35 -4.99
C THR A 136 -14.01 13.32 -4.58
N ALA A 137 -13.61 12.37 -3.74
CA ALA A 137 -12.24 12.22 -3.28
C ALA A 137 -11.27 11.94 -4.44
N PHE A 138 -11.66 11.09 -5.41
CA PHE A 138 -10.90 10.85 -6.63
C PHE A 138 -10.70 12.14 -7.44
N ASN A 139 -11.78 12.88 -7.73
CA ASN A 139 -11.72 14.12 -8.50
C ASN A 139 -10.85 15.19 -7.82
N SER A 140 -10.98 15.33 -6.50
CA SER A 140 -10.13 16.23 -5.70
C SER A 140 -8.66 15.86 -5.78
N ALA A 141 -8.34 14.56 -5.74
CA ALA A 141 -6.98 14.07 -5.84
C ALA A 141 -6.39 14.32 -7.25
N VAL A 142 -7.15 14.06 -8.32
CA VAL A 142 -6.73 14.38 -9.69
C VAL A 142 -6.51 15.90 -9.88
N ALA A 143 -7.38 16.73 -9.31
CA ALA A 143 -7.19 18.18 -9.33
C ALA A 143 -5.92 18.61 -8.57
N ALA A 144 -5.62 17.98 -7.43
CA ALA A 144 -4.40 18.23 -6.67
C ALA A 144 -3.14 17.84 -7.46
N LEU A 145 -3.18 16.75 -8.23
CA LEU A 145 -2.11 16.33 -9.12
C LEU A 145 -1.89 17.34 -10.26
N ARG A 146 -2.95 17.82 -10.91
CA ARG A 146 -2.85 18.86 -11.95
C ARG A 146 -2.20 20.15 -11.41
N ALA A 147 -2.45 20.47 -10.14
CA ALA A 147 -1.84 21.61 -9.45
C ALA A 147 -0.43 21.33 -8.89
N CYS A 148 0.17 20.16 -9.14
CA CYS A 148 1.44 19.76 -8.52
C CYS A 148 2.58 20.76 -8.80
N GLN A 149 2.80 21.14 -10.06
CA GLN A 149 3.93 22.00 -10.43
C GLN A 149 3.85 23.41 -9.81
N GLN A 150 2.64 23.89 -9.49
CA GLN A 150 2.46 25.18 -8.81
C GLN A 150 3.01 25.15 -7.37
N ARG A 151 2.97 23.98 -6.71
CA ARG A 151 3.37 23.78 -5.31
C ARG A 151 4.74 23.13 -5.17
N ALA A 152 5.12 22.32 -6.15
CA ALA A 152 6.41 21.67 -6.24
C ALA A 152 7.03 21.95 -7.63
N PRO A 153 7.67 23.12 -7.83
CA PRO A 153 8.14 23.55 -9.16
C PRO A 153 9.20 22.64 -9.80
N GLN A 154 9.88 21.82 -9.00
CA GLN A 154 10.85 20.83 -9.47
C GLN A 154 10.18 19.53 -9.98
N GLN A 155 8.87 19.42 -9.81
CA GLN A 155 8.07 18.28 -10.24
C GLN A 155 7.24 18.66 -11.47
N SER A 156 7.22 17.79 -12.46
CA SER A 156 6.49 17.96 -13.72
C SER A 156 5.52 16.79 -13.90
N PRO A 157 4.24 16.95 -13.50
CA PRO A 157 3.22 15.91 -13.69
C PRO A 157 2.77 15.83 -15.15
N SER A 158 2.47 14.63 -15.63
CA SER A 158 1.80 14.36 -16.89
C SER A 158 0.79 13.25 -16.68
N LEU A 159 -0.48 13.55 -16.94
CA LEU A 159 -1.53 12.52 -16.99
C LEU A 159 -1.32 11.68 -18.26
N THR A 160 -1.30 10.37 -18.11
CA THR A 160 -1.22 9.40 -19.23
C THR A 160 -2.57 8.73 -19.48
N THR A 161 -3.39 8.60 -18.42
CA THR A 161 -4.80 8.24 -18.49
C THR A 161 -5.60 9.20 -17.60
N ASP A 162 -6.73 9.69 -18.10
CA ASP A 162 -7.61 10.65 -17.42
C ASP A 162 -9.07 10.34 -17.76
N GLU A 163 -9.66 9.43 -17.01
CA GLU A 163 -11.04 8.99 -17.15
C GLU A 163 -11.86 9.35 -15.90
N SER A 164 -13.18 9.17 -15.97
CA SER A 164 -14.09 9.56 -14.89
C SER A 164 -13.83 8.84 -13.56
N ASN A 165 -13.26 7.64 -13.60
CA ASN A 165 -12.98 6.83 -12.41
C ASN A 165 -11.62 6.13 -12.44
N ARG A 166 -10.77 6.41 -13.43
CA ARG A 166 -9.43 5.84 -13.56
C ARG A 166 -8.46 6.94 -13.96
N MET A 167 -7.29 6.98 -13.33
CA MET A 167 -6.23 7.93 -13.66
C MET A 167 -4.88 7.25 -13.57
N ALA A 168 -4.01 7.56 -14.52
CA ALA A 168 -2.60 7.23 -14.47
C ALA A 168 -1.77 8.48 -14.77
N ALA A 169 -0.63 8.60 -14.11
CA ALA A 169 0.25 9.74 -14.31
C ALA A 169 1.72 9.40 -14.09
N VAL A 170 2.57 10.16 -14.77
CA VAL A 170 4.01 10.22 -14.57
C VAL A 170 4.38 11.58 -14.01
N ILE A 171 5.09 11.61 -12.89
CA ILE A 171 5.68 12.83 -12.34
C ILE A 171 7.19 12.71 -12.51
N SER A 172 7.76 13.64 -13.26
CA SER A 172 9.22 13.73 -13.47
C SER A 172 9.82 14.81 -12.58
N GLY A 173 11.06 14.64 -12.17
CA GLY A 173 11.76 15.58 -11.27
C GLY A 173 12.91 14.88 -10.55
N PRO A 174 13.37 15.41 -9.41
CA PRO A 174 14.33 14.73 -8.54
C PRO A 174 13.85 13.36 -8.06
N VAL A 175 12.53 13.20 -7.98
CA VAL A 175 11.85 11.92 -7.77
C VAL A 175 11.01 11.65 -9.01
N VAL A 176 11.25 10.52 -9.67
CA VAL A 176 10.38 10.02 -10.73
C VAL A 176 9.32 9.17 -10.07
N MET A 177 8.05 9.46 -10.35
CA MET A 177 6.92 8.74 -9.80
C MET A 177 5.96 8.34 -10.91
N ARG A 178 5.38 7.15 -10.77
CA ARG A 178 4.26 6.67 -11.56
C ARG A 178 3.15 6.25 -10.64
N THR A 179 1.97 6.79 -10.86
CA THR A 179 0.83 6.59 -9.98
C THR A 179 -0.39 6.19 -10.78
N TYR A 180 -1.14 5.25 -10.23
CA TYR A 180 -2.38 4.71 -10.74
C TYR A 180 -3.43 4.88 -9.65
N LEU A 181 -4.58 5.43 -10.03
CA LEU A 181 -5.69 5.66 -9.12
C LEU A 181 -6.97 5.13 -9.77
N PHE A 182 -7.70 4.31 -9.03
CA PHE A 182 -8.95 3.72 -9.49
C PHE A 182 -10.04 3.95 -8.45
N ALA A 183 -11.12 4.60 -8.86
CA ALA A 183 -12.34 4.74 -8.06
C ALA A 183 -13.38 3.72 -8.54
N HIS A 184 -13.97 3.00 -7.58
CA HIS A 184 -15.03 2.05 -7.82
C HIS A 184 -16.28 2.42 -7.02
N PRO A 185 -17.14 3.31 -7.58
CA PRO A 185 -18.29 3.86 -6.87
C PRO A 185 -19.27 2.79 -6.37
N ALA A 186 -19.47 1.70 -7.11
CA ALA A 186 -20.37 0.61 -6.72
C ALA A 186 -19.91 -0.13 -5.45
N SER A 187 -18.60 -0.09 -5.14
CA SER A 187 -18.06 -0.61 -3.87
C SER A 187 -17.73 0.49 -2.86
N SER A 188 -17.96 1.77 -3.18
CA SER A 188 -17.51 2.91 -2.36
C SER A 188 -16.01 2.86 -2.02
N THR A 189 -15.16 2.54 -3.00
CA THR A 189 -13.73 2.26 -2.75
C THR A 189 -12.84 3.04 -3.73
N ILE A 190 -11.66 3.45 -3.27
CA ILE A 190 -10.55 3.91 -4.11
C ILE A 190 -9.34 3.02 -3.86
N SER A 191 -8.66 2.62 -4.93
CA SER A 191 -7.39 1.91 -4.90
C SER A 191 -6.30 2.79 -5.54
N GLU A 192 -5.15 2.86 -4.89
CA GLU A 192 -3.93 3.51 -5.35
C GLU A 192 -2.82 2.46 -5.51
N VAL A 193 -2.06 2.58 -6.61
CA VAL A 193 -0.75 1.95 -6.77
C VAL A 193 0.23 3.02 -7.23
N THR A 194 1.31 3.24 -6.47
CA THR A 194 2.33 4.23 -6.79
C THR A 194 3.71 3.62 -6.68
N LEU A 195 4.53 3.80 -7.73
CA LEU A 195 5.94 3.47 -7.73
C LEU A 195 6.75 4.75 -7.86
N TRP A 196 7.85 4.86 -7.12
CA TRP A 196 8.75 6.01 -7.24
C TRP A 196 10.21 5.64 -7.06
N SER A 197 11.11 6.47 -7.58
CA SER A 197 12.56 6.35 -7.41
C SER A 197 13.18 7.74 -7.45
N THR A 198 14.34 7.92 -6.82
CA THR A 198 15.20 9.07 -7.10
C THR A 198 15.67 9.03 -8.55
N ALA A 199 15.84 10.19 -9.18
CA ALA A 199 16.32 10.30 -10.55
C ALA A 199 17.86 10.28 -10.61
N PRO A 200 18.48 9.55 -11.56
CA PRO A 200 17.87 8.59 -12.46
C PRO A 200 17.60 7.23 -11.77
N PRO A 201 16.49 6.52 -12.08
CA PRO A 201 16.25 5.18 -11.57
C PRO A 201 17.30 4.18 -12.08
N GLN A 202 17.72 3.23 -11.23
CA GLN A 202 18.64 2.15 -11.59
C GLN A 202 18.02 1.18 -12.61
N THR A 203 16.73 0.91 -12.48
CA THR A 203 15.95 0.14 -13.45
C THR A 203 15.11 1.10 -14.27
N ALA A 204 15.28 1.12 -15.59
CA ALA A 204 14.42 1.90 -16.47
C ALA A 204 12.97 1.42 -16.38
N TRP A 205 12.01 2.35 -16.55
CA TRP A 205 10.61 1.97 -16.62
C TRP A 205 10.31 1.21 -17.93
N PRO A 206 9.56 0.09 -17.90
CA PRO A 206 9.22 -0.66 -19.10
C PRO A 206 8.31 0.15 -20.03
N ALA A 207 8.46 -0.02 -21.33
CA ALA A 207 7.51 0.51 -22.31
C ALA A 207 6.20 -0.31 -22.24
N MET A 208 5.24 0.17 -21.44
CA MET A 208 3.95 -0.48 -21.23
C MET A 208 2.81 0.56 -21.20
N ALA A 209 1.62 0.12 -21.59
CA ALA A 209 0.39 0.88 -21.41
C ALA A 209 -0.10 0.84 -19.95
N ASP A 210 -0.97 1.76 -19.58
CA ASP A 210 -1.51 1.86 -18.21
C ASP A 210 -2.69 0.91 -17.97
N ASP A 211 -3.45 0.55 -19.03
CA ASP A 211 -4.66 -0.28 -18.94
C ASP A 211 -4.48 -1.61 -18.22
N PRO A 212 -3.40 -2.40 -18.43
CA PRO A 212 -3.22 -3.65 -17.71
C PRO A 212 -3.20 -3.47 -16.19
N VAL A 213 -2.55 -2.40 -15.70
CA VAL A 213 -2.47 -2.09 -14.26
C VAL A 213 -3.83 -1.62 -13.76
N LEU A 214 -4.45 -0.64 -14.44
CA LEU A 214 -5.74 -0.10 -14.03
C LEU A 214 -6.84 -1.18 -14.03
N ASN A 215 -6.83 -2.10 -14.99
CA ASN A 215 -7.77 -3.22 -15.04
C ASN A 215 -7.52 -4.22 -13.90
N ALA A 216 -6.26 -4.52 -13.60
CA ALA A 216 -5.89 -5.40 -12.49
C ALA A 216 -6.26 -4.83 -11.12
N MET A 217 -6.38 -3.50 -10.97
CA MET A 217 -6.89 -2.87 -9.75
C MET A 217 -8.40 -3.04 -9.55
N SER A 218 -9.16 -3.38 -10.60
CA SER A 218 -10.63 -3.43 -10.56
C SER A 218 -11.17 -4.74 -9.99
N ALA A 219 -10.64 -5.88 -10.48
CA ALA A 219 -11.15 -7.21 -10.10
C ALA A 219 -11.10 -7.49 -8.58
N PRO A 220 -10.02 -7.15 -7.85
CA PRO A 220 -9.94 -7.33 -6.40
C PRO A 220 -11.08 -6.63 -5.63
N LEU A 221 -11.49 -5.44 -6.09
CA LEU A 221 -12.56 -4.68 -5.43
C LEU A 221 -13.93 -5.33 -5.60
N CYS A 222 -14.18 -5.95 -6.75
CA CYS A 222 -15.38 -6.73 -7.00
C CYS A 222 -15.47 -7.96 -6.07
N GLU A 223 -14.36 -8.66 -5.89
CA GLU A 223 -14.28 -9.85 -5.04
C GLU A 223 -14.39 -9.51 -3.54
N ALA A 224 -13.74 -8.42 -3.11
CA ALA A 224 -13.74 -7.97 -1.73
C ALA A 224 -15.12 -7.51 -1.23
N TYR A 225 -15.87 -6.83 -2.07
CA TYR A 225 -17.15 -6.23 -1.72
C TYR A 225 -18.27 -6.89 -2.53
N ILE A 226 -18.81 -7.99 -1.98
CA ILE A 226 -19.87 -8.79 -2.61
C ILE A 226 -21.02 -7.90 -3.10
N ALA A 227 -21.53 -8.20 -4.30
CA ALA A 227 -22.58 -7.46 -5.01
C ALA A 227 -22.19 -6.05 -5.49
N SER A 228 -20.90 -5.69 -5.44
CA SER A 228 -20.41 -4.42 -6.03
C SER A 228 -20.18 -4.49 -7.54
N CYS A 229 -20.12 -5.69 -8.13
CA CYS A 229 -19.98 -5.90 -9.58
C CYS A 229 -21.06 -6.87 -10.10
N PRO A 230 -21.64 -6.62 -11.28
CA PRO A 230 -22.68 -7.46 -11.88
C PRO A 230 -22.18 -8.82 -12.38
#